data_AF-A0A1V1PTQ6-F1
#
_entry.id   AF-A0A1V1PTQ6-F1
#
_cell.length_a   1.000
_cell.length_b   1.000
_cell.length_c   1.000
_cell.angle_alpha   90.00
_cell.angle_beta   90.00
_cell.angle_gamma   90.00
#
_symmetry.space_group_name_H-M   'P 1'
#
loop_
_entity.id
_entity.type
_entity.pdbx_description
1 polymer ?
#
loop_
_entity_poly.entity_id
_entity_poly.type
_entity_poly.pdbx_seq_one_letter_code
_entity_poly.pdbx_strand_id
1 'polypeptide(L)'
;MSAQKRDTKTYTFEFNRPRRDDYRGIRRRLEAAGLEVDKLPHKTLLRLRRNPDKLPWSDFLNLLVRAVDPRRGSFVLNSLTTGRAWTMSNAGNRPGELVDVED
;
A
#
# COMPACT_ATOMS: atom_id res chain seq x y z
N MET A 1 18.01 0.68 29.11
CA MET A 1 18.09 1.07 27.68
C MET A 1 16.72 0.86 27.05
N SER A 2 15.92 1.92 27.01
CA SER A 2 14.57 1.87 26.45
C SER A 2 14.68 1.79 24.94
N ALA A 3 14.35 0.63 24.35
CA ALA A 3 14.18 0.53 22.91
C ALA A 3 13.04 1.46 22.51
N GLN A 4 13.38 2.60 21.92
CA GLN A 4 12.44 3.56 21.40
C GLN A 4 11.52 2.82 20.42
N LYS A 5 10.24 2.65 20.78
CA LYS A 5 9.20 2.14 19.90
C LYS A 5 9.22 3.03 18.66
N ARG A 6 9.92 2.61 17.61
CA ARG A 6 9.97 3.33 16.33
C ARG A 6 8.55 3.46 15.85
N ASP A 7 8.15 4.67 15.51
CA ASP A 7 6.76 5.10 15.41
C ASP A 7 6.13 4.57 14.10
N THR A 8 5.90 3.26 14.10
CA THR A 8 5.53 2.50 12.92
C THR A 8 4.09 2.83 12.58
N LYS A 9 3.83 3.28 11.36
CA LYS A 9 2.48 3.65 10.91
C LYS A 9 1.81 2.44 10.26
N THR A 10 0.57 2.17 10.64
CA THR A 10 -0.18 0.99 10.18
C THR A 10 -1.23 1.40 9.17
N TYR A 11 -1.32 0.64 8.09
CA TYR A 11 -2.27 0.87 7.01
C TYR A 11 -3.01 -0.42 6.65
N THR A 12 -4.26 -0.30 6.19
CA THR A 12 -4.91 -1.34 5.38
C THR A 12 -4.76 -0.99 3.92
N PHE A 13 -4.36 -1.97 3.12
CA PHE A 13 -4.16 -1.84 1.68
C PHE A 13 -5.03 -2.87 0.97
N GLU A 14 -6.14 -2.39 0.42
CA GLU A 14 -7.04 -3.17 -0.40
C GLU A 14 -6.76 -2.88 -1.88
N PHE A 15 -6.55 -3.90 -2.69
CA PHE A 15 -6.18 -3.72 -4.08
C PHE A 15 -6.78 -4.78 -4.99
N ASN A 16 -7.04 -4.40 -6.24
CA ASN A 16 -7.50 -5.29 -7.29
C ASN A 16 -6.54 -5.26 -8.49
N ARG A 17 -6.54 -6.35 -9.26
CA ARG A 17 -5.66 -6.56 -10.42
C ARG A 17 -4.20 -6.23 -10.06
N PRO A 18 -3.57 -6.99 -9.15
CA PRO A 18 -2.15 -6.80 -8.89
C PRO A 18 -1.35 -6.92 -10.18
N ARG A 19 -0.18 -6.30 -10.22
CA ARG A 19 0.67 -6.33 -11.41
C ARG A 19 0.98 -7.77 -11.81
N ARG A 20 0.66 -8.13 -13.07
CA ARG A 20 0.75 -9.51 -13.62
C ARG A 20 -0.18 -10.54 -12.94
N ASP A 21 -1.23 -10.07 -12.29
CA ASP A 21 -2.17 -10.88 -11.50
C ASP A 21 -1.48 -11.73 -10.40
N ASP A 22 -0.29 -11.27 -9.91
CA ASP A 22 0.56 -11.99 -8.95
C ASP A 22 0.48 -11.44 -7.53
N TYR A 23 -0.56 -11.85 -6.79
CA TYR A 23 -0.78 -11.46 -5.39
C TYR A 23 0.39 -11.81 -4.46
N ARG A 24 1.02 -12.98 -4.66
CA ARG A 24 2.11 -13.44 -3.79
C ARG A 24 3.40 -12.65 -4.07
N GLY A 25 3.69 -12.39 -5.33
CA GLY A 25 4.84 -11.59 -5.74
C GLY A 25 4.72 -10.13 -5.28
N ILE A 26 3.52 -9.55 -5.29
CA ILE A 26 3.31 -8.21 -4.71
C ILE A 26 3.65 -8.19 -3.23
N ARG A 27 3.13 -9.14 -2.44
CA ARG A 27 3.47 -9.25 -1.02
C ARG A 27 5.00 -9.31 -0.82
N ARG A 28 5.69 -10.21 -1.54
CA ARG A 28 7.15 -10.35 -1.44
C ARG A 28 7.90 -9.07 -1.81
N ARG A 29 7.43 -8.32 -2.81
CA ARG A 29 8.04 -7.03 -3.20
C ARG A 29 7.86 -5.97 -2.11
N LEU A 30 6.68 -5.92 -1.48
CA LEU A 30 6.42 -5.00 -0.37
C LEU A 30 7.29 -5.34 0.84
N GLU A 31 7.41 -6.63 1.18
CA GLU A 31 8.31 -7.12 2.23
C GLU A 31 9.78 -6.78 1.91
N ALA A 32 10.23 -7.02 0.67
CA ALA A 32 11.59 -6.69 0.23
C ALA A 32 11.89 -5.18 0.25
N ALA A 33 10.86 -4.34 0.15
CA ALA A 33 10.97 -2.89 0.28
C ALA A 33 10.98 -2.41 1.75
N GLY A 34 10.97 -3.33 2.72
CA GLY A 34 11.09 -3.03 4.15
C GLY A 34 9.76 -2.81 4.87
N LEU A 35 8.63 -3.14 4.25
CA LEU A 35 7.32 -3.17 4.92
C LEU A 35 7.14 -4.48 5.67
N GLU A 36 6.56 -4.44 6.87
CA GLU A 36 5.99 -5.65 7.47
C GLU A 36 4.58 -5.84 6.90
N VAL A 37 4.30 -7.02 6.35
CA VAL A 37 3.07 -7.30 5.60
C VAL A 37 2.33 -8.48 6.21
N ASP A 38 1.16 -8.21 6.80
CA ASP A 38 0.26 -9.26 7.25
C ASP A 38 -0.82 -9.50 6.20
N LYS A 39 -0.99 -10.76 5.81
CA LYS A 39 -2.09 -11.17 4.94
C LYS A 39 -3.36 -11.30 5.77
N LEU A 40 -4.38 -10.50 5.45
CA LEU A 40 -5.71 -10.64 6.04
C LEU A 40 -6.51 -11.74 5.31
N PRO A 41 -7.66 -12.20 5.83
CA PRO A 41 -8.41 -13.33 5.25
C PRO A 41 -8.73 -13.16 3.76
N HIS A 42 -8.96 -11.92 3.29
CA HIS A 42 -9.19 -11.60 1.89
C HIS A 42 -7.87 -11.50 1.10
N LYS A 43 -7.80 -12.17 -0.06
CA LYS A 43 -6.59 -12.20 -0.91
C LYS A 43 -6.14 -10.82 -1.41
N THR A 44 -7.08 -9.87 -1.50
CA THR A 44 -6.92 -8.50 -1.97
C THR A 44 -6.62 -7.50 -0.85
N LEU A 45 -6.54 -7.96 0.41
CA LEU A 45 -6.40 -7.10 1.57
C LEU A 45 -5.14 -7.45 2.37
N LEU A 46 -4.29 -6.44 2.54
CA LEU A 46 -3.06 -6.54 3.33
C LEU A 46 -3.08 -5.50 4.45
N ARG A 47 -2.46 -5.85 5.57
CA ARG A 47 -2.08 -4.87 6.59
C ARG A 47 -0.59 -4.59 6.43
N LEU A 48 -0.26 -3.31 6.29
CA LEU A 48 1.10 -2.82 6.07
C LEU A 48 1.56 -2.04 7.30
N ARG A 49 2.78 -2.32 7.77
CA ARG A 49 3.43 -1.50 8.78
C ARG A 49 4.66 -0.84 8.16
N ARG A 50 4.65 0.50 8.14
CA ARG A 50 5.71 1.34 7.58
C ARG A 50 6.51 1.97 8.69
N ASN A 51 7.83 1.89 8.61
CA ASN A 51 8.73 2.72 9.39
C ASN A 51 9.05 4.01 8.60
N PRO A 52 8.57 5.20 9.03
CA PRO A 52 8.76 6.44 8.29
C PRO A 52 10.23 6.85 8.10
N ASP A 53 11.12 6.47 9.03
CA ASP A 53 12.55 6.80 8.96
C ASP A 53 13.29 6.00 7.88
N LYS A 54 12.75 4.84 7.51
CA LYS A 54 13.35 3.93 6.52
C LYS A 54 12.70 4.00 5.15
N LEU A 55 11.41 4.33 5.12
CA LEU A 55 10.63 4.37 3.89
C LEU A 55 9.81 5.67 3.85
N PRO A 56 10.33 6.71 3.16
CA PRO A 56 9.65 7.99 2.98
C PRO A 56 8.25 7.82 2.40
N TRP A 57 7.38 8.79 2.65
CA TRP A 57 5.96 8.71 2.24
C TRP A 57 5.81 8.61 0.71
N SER A 58 6.57 9.40 -0.04
CA SER A 58 6.60 9.35 -1.51
C SER A 58 6.98 7.98 -2.05
N ASP A 59 8.02 7.36 -1.48
CA ASP A 59 8.51 6.04 -1.90
C ASP A 59 7.51 4.94 -1.56
N PHE A 60 6.89 5.05 -0.38
CA PHE A 60 5.81 4.16 0.02
C PHE A 60 4.65 4.20 -0.98
N LEU A 61 4.17 5.40 -1.33
CA LEU A 61 3.09 5.55 -2.32
C LEU A 61 3.50 5.01 -3.70
N ASN A 62 4.71 5.32 -4.16
CA ASN A 62 5.24 4.81 -5.42
C ASN A 62 5.29 3.27 -5.47
N LEU A 63 5.60 2.61 -4.34
CA LEU A 63 5.57 1.15 -4.25
C LEU A 63 4.15 0.60 -4.42
N LEU A 64 3.14 1.23 -3.81
CA LEU A 64 1.74 0.80 -3.92
C LEU A 64 1.19 1.01 -5.33
N VAL A 65 1.48 2.14 -5.96
CA VAL A 65 1.13 2.42 -7.36
C VAL A 65 1.71 1.34 -8.29
N ARG A 66 2.96 0.93 -8.05
CA ARG A 66 3.64 -0.12 -8.84
C ARG A 66 3.16 -1.55 -8.50
N ALA A 67 2.40 -1.71 -7.42
CA ALA A 67 1.89 -2.99 -6.98
C ALA A 67 0.66 -3.44 -7.79
N VAL A 68 -0.08 -2.51 -8.37
CA VAL A 68 -1.26 -2.81 -9.18
C VAL A 68 -0.96 -2.74 -10.68
N ASP A 69 -1.86 -3.31 -11.49
CA ASP A 69 -1.76 -3.26 -12.94
C ASP A 69 -1.85 -1.80 -13.44
N PRO A 70 -0.91 -1.34 -14.27
CA PRO A 70 -0.87 0.05 -14.72
C PRO A 70 -2.03 0.45 -15.63
N ARG A 71 -2.79 -0.51 -16.19
CA ARG A 71 -3.92 -0.25 -17.10
C ARG A 71 -5.28 -0.42 -16.46
N ARG A 72 -5.39 -1.26 -15.43
CA ARG A 72 -6.70 -1.66 -14.87
C ARG A 72 -6.70 -1.92 -13.37
N GLY A 73 -5.58 -1.64 -12.71
CA GLY A 73 -5.39 -1.84 -11.29
C GLY A 73 -5.91 -0.67 -10.48
N SER A 74 -6.43 -0.99 -9.30
CA SER A 74 -6.90 0.01 -8.35
C SER A 74 -6.57 -0.41 -6.93
N PHE A 75 -6.49 0.56 -6.03
CA PHE A 75 -6.35 0.30 -4.61
C PHE A 75 -7.01 1.38 -3.75
N VAL A 76 -7.32 0.99 -2.52
CA VAL A 76 -7.65 1.87 -1.40
C VAL A 76 -6.65 1.61 -0.28
N LEU A 77 -6.08 2.68 0.25
CA LEU A 77 -5.14 2.68 1.36
C LEU A 77 -5.77 3.45 2.51
N ASN A 78 -5.94 2.84 3.68
CA ASN A 78 -6.44 3.54 4.87
C ASN A 78 -5.38 3.56 5.97
N SER A 79 -5.13 4.73 6.55
CA SER A 79 -4.29 4.89 7.74
C SER A 79 -5.07 4.54 8.99
N LEU A 80 -4.66 3.49 9.71
CA LEU A 80 -5.28 3.13 10.99
C LEU A 80 -4.90 4.09 12.13
N THR A 81 -3.91 4.96 11.91
CA THR A 81 -3.48 5.94 12.90
C THR A 81 -4.22 7.27 12.76
N THR A 82 -4.52 7.69 11.54
CA THR A 82 -5.07 9.02 11.26
C THR A 82 -6.48 9.01 10.68
N GLY A 83 -7.03 7.84 10.35
CA GLY A 83 -8.34 7.71 9.68
C GLY A 83 -8.33 8.08 8.19
N ARG A 84 -7.34 8.86 7.73
CA ARG A 84 -7.17 9.25 6.32
C ARG A 84 -7.13 8.06 5.37
N ALA A 85 -7.72 8.24 4.19
CA ALA A 85 -7.81 7.25 3.15
C ALA A 85 -7.30 7.82 1.82
N TRP A 86 -6.67 6.98 1.01
CA TRP A 86 -6.21 7.33 -0.33
C TRP A 86 -6.67 6.28 -1.33
N THR A 87 -7.09 6.72 -2.51
CA THR A 87 -7.53 5.83 -3.58
C THR A 87 -6.78 6.12 -4.87
N MET A 88 -6.58 5.09 -5.68
CA MET A 88 -6.08 5.22 -7.04
C MET A 88 -6.77 4.18 -7.93
N SER A 89 -7.15 4.60 -9.14
CA SER A 89 -7.77 3.71 -10.12
C SER A 89 -7.22 3.96 -11.52
N ASN A 90 -6.51 2.98 -12.09
CA ASN A 90 -6.02 3.03 -13.46
C ASN A 90 -7.12 2.62 -14.45
N ALA A 91 -7.32 3.42 -15.50
CA ALA A 91 -8.32 3.17 -16.53
C ALA A 91 -7.73 3.28 -17.94
N GLY A 92 -7.31 2.13 -18.48
CA GLY A 92 -6.73 2.00 -19.81
C GLY A 92 -5.36 2.68 -19.92
N ASN A 93 -5.26 3.69 -20.78
CA ASN A 93 -4.05 4.48 -20.98
C ASN A 93 -3.98 5.72 -20.08
N ARG A 94 -4.95 5.89 -19.16
CA ARG A 94 -4.94 6.97 -18.18
C ARG A 94 -4.51 6.39 -16.82
N PRO A 95 -3.26 6.66 -16.38
CA PRO A 95 -2.87 6.37 -15.01
C PRO A 95 -3.83 7.10 -14.07
N GLY A 96 -4.31 6.40 -13.04
CA GLY A 96 -5.10 7.02 -12.00
C GLY A 96 -4.26 7.99 -11.20
N GLU A 97 -4.88 9.08 -10.75
CA GLU A 97 -4.29 9.94 -9.74
C GLU A 97 -4.52 9.35 -8.36
N LEU A 98 -3.56 9.54 -7.46
CA LEU A 98 -3.75 9.25 -6.05
C LEU A 98 -4.55 10.39 -5.43
N VAL A 99 -5.75 10.10 -4.95
CA VAL A 99 -6.65 11.08 -4.35
C VAL A 99 -6.79 10.81 -2.86
N ASP A 100 -6.73 11.86 -2.04
CA ASP A 100 -7.10 11.80 -0.63
C ASP A 100 -8.63 11.79 -0.54
N VAL A 101 -9.17 10.78 0.13
CA VAL A 101 -10.62 10.64 0.35
C VAL A 101 -10.90 11.28 1.70
N GLU A 102 -10.99 12.60 1.69
CA GLU A 102 -11.60 13.33 2.81
C GLU A 102 -13.13 13.27 2.62
N ASP A 103 -13.86 12.92 3.70
CA ASP A 103 -15.31 13.08 3.78
C ASP A 103 -15.68 14.58 3.88
#